data_AF-A0A327ZL22-F1
#
_entry.id   AF-A0A327ZL22-F1
#
_cell.length_a   1.000
_cell.length_b   1.000
_cell.length_c   1.000
_cell.angle_alpha   90.00
_cell.angle_beta   90.00
_cell.angle_gamma   90.00
#
_symmetry.space_group_name_H-M   'P 1'
#
loop_
_entity.id
_entity.type
_entity.pdbx_description
1 polymer ?
#
loop_
_entity_poly.entity_id
_entity_poly.type
_entity_poly.pdbx_seq_one_letter_code
_entity_poly.pdbx_strand_id
1 'polypeptide(L)' 'MRVTVTIDGDHREFDIDPRLTLADLVRGGAACPDGTCGACTVLLDGDEIRSCLILGVQCHGAHVRVVPDDVPCRETSST' A
#
# COMPACT_ATOMS: atom_id res chain seq x y z
N MET A 1 13.77 7.80 6.98
CA MET A 1 14.37 6.46 6.83
C MET A 1 14.27 6.13 5.36
N ARG A 2 15.39 5.79 4.74
CA ARG A 2 15.44 5.60 3.29
C ARG A 2 15.04 4.19 2.93
N VAL A 3 14.06 4.07 2.04
CA VAL A 3 13.67 2.78 1.47
C VAL A 3 13.60 2.81 -0.03
N THR A 4 13.85 1.66 -0.63
CA THR A 4 13.81 1.50 -2.08
C THR A 4 12.77 0.45 -2.40
N VAL A 5 11.84 0.75 -3.29
CA VAL A 5 10.71 -0.12 -3.66
C VAL A 5 10.56 -0.07 -5.17
N THR A 6 10.33 -1.22 -5.79
CA THR A 6 9.99 -1.26 -7.22
C THR A 6 8.48 -1.22 -7.36
N ILE A 7 7.92 -0.11 -7.83
CA ILE A 7 6.47 0.07 -8.01
C ILE A 7 6.12 -0.04 -9.49
N ASP A 8 5.33 -1.04 -9.87
CA ASP A 8 4.92 -1.30 -11.26
C ASP A 8 6.11 -1.45 -12.24
N GLY A 9 7.26 -1.86 -11.73
CA GLY A 9 8.52 -2.00 -12.50
C GLY A 9 9.43 -0.78 -12.42
N ASP A 10 8.96 0.35 -11.90
CA ASP A 10 9.77 1.55 -11.65
C ASP A 10 10.45 1.49 -10.29
N HIS A 11 11.78 1.55 -10.28
CA HIS A 11 12.56 1.59 -9.06
C HIS A 11 12.50 2.99 -8.43
N ARG A 12 11.94 3.08 -7.22
CA ARG A 12 11.74 4.36 -6.52
C ARG A 12 12.38 4.32 -5.14
N GLU A 13 13.06 5.41 -4.81
CA GLU A 13 13.62 5.64 -3.47
C GLU A 13 12.77 6.68 -2.74
N PHE A 14 12.42 6.37 -1.51
CA PHE A 14 11.62 7.22 -0.64
C PHE A 14 12.37 7.46 0.67
N ASP A 15 12.32 8.69 1.19
CA ASP A 15 12.66 8.97 2.58
C ASP A 15 11.37 9.13 3.39
N ILE A 16 11.10 8.16 4.25
CA ILE A 16 9.80 7.97 4.91
C ILE A 16 9.96 7.96 6.43
N ASP A 17 8.91 8.32 7.15
CA ASP A 17 8.82 8.01 8.59
C ASP A 17 8.59 6.49 8.75
N PRO A 18 9.28 5.80 9.69
CA PRO A 18 9.16 4.35 9.85
C PRO A 18 7.75 3.87 10.24
N ARG A 19 6.86 4.78 10.64
CA ARG A 19 5.46 4.47 10.97
C ARG A 19 4.53 4.53 9.76
N LEU A 20 5.00 4.99 8.58
CA LEU A 20 4.17 5.03 7.38
C LEU A 20 3.92 3.63 6.82
N THR A 21 2.68 3.41 6.38
CA THR A 21 2.27 2.16 5.73
C THR A 21 2.61 2.17 4.24
N LEU A 22 2.60 1.01 3.60
CA LEU A 22 2.76 0.95 2.15
C LEU A 22 1.62 1.67 1.42
N ALA A 23 0.41 1.67 1.98
CA ALA A 23 -0.72 2.43 1.44
C ALA A 23 -0.44 3.95 1.42
N ASP A 24 0.21 4.48 2.46
CA ASP A 24 0.64 5.89 2.50
C ASP A 24 1.63 6.21 1.38
N LEU A 25 2.55 5.29 1.08
CA LEU A 25 3.59 5.52 0.05
C LEU A 25 3.05 5.42 -1.37
N VAL A 26 2.16 4.48 -1.62
CA VAL A 26 1.73 4.13 -2.98
C VAL A 26 0.47 4.89 -3.37
N ARG A 27 -0.48 5.04 -2.43
CA ARG A 27 -1.80 5.64 -2.67
C ARG A 27 -2.02 6.96 -1.93
N GLY A 28 -1.14 7.33 -1.00
CA GLY A 28 -1.31 8.50 -0.16
C GLY A 28 -2.21 8.29 1.05
N GLY A 29 -2.53 7.03 1.40
CA GLY A 29 -3.27 6.70 2.62
C GLY A 29 -4.06 5.40 2.55
N ALA A 30 -4.57 4.97 3.70
CA ALA A 30 -5.49 3.84 3.80
C ALA A 30 -6.87 4.20 3.23
N ALA A 31 -7.46 3.26 2.49
CA ALA A 31 -8.76 3.43 1.86
C ALA A 31 -9.95 3.28 2.84
N CYS A 32 -9.72 2.62 3.97
CA CYS A 32 -10.63 2.41 5.09
C CYS A 32 -9.84 2.43 6.42
N PRO A 33 -10.43 2.89 7.54
CA PRO A 33 -9.79 2.91 8.85
C PRO A 33 -9.39 1.54 9.40
N ASP A 34 -10.21 0.50 9.20
CA ASP A 34 -9.99 -0.84 9.80
C ASP A 34 -9.32 -1.85 8.86
N GLY A 35 -9.07 -1.48 7.61
CA GLY A 35 -8.40 -2.35 6.64
C GLY A 35 -9.25 -3.50 6.10
N THR A 36 -10.58 -3.48 6.25
CA THR A 36 -11.46 -4.57 5.77
C THR A 36 -11.99 -4.40 4.35
N CYS A 37 -12.02 -3.18 3.79
CA CYS A 37 -12.66 -2.93 2.49
C CYS A 37 -11.94 -3.58 1.30
N GLY A 38 -10.65 -3.89 1.43
CA GLY A 38 -9.85 -4.50 0.36
C GLY A 38 -9.37 -3.54 -0.74
N ALA A 39 -9.79 -2.26 -0.73
CA ALA A 39 -9.37 -1.27 -1.74
C ALA A 39 -7.87 -0.91 -1.69
N CYS A 40 -7.20 -1.23 -0.58
CA CYS A 40 -5.76 -1.05 -0.41
C CYS A 40 -4.93 -2.26 -0.89
N THR A 41 -5.54 -3.23 -1.60
CA THR A 41 -4.83 -4.45 -2.03
C THR A 41 -3.75 -4.12 -3.07
N VAL A 42 -2.59 -4.76 -2.93
CA VAL A 42 -1.45 -4.70 -3.87
C VAL A 42 -0.83 -6.09 -3.96
N LEU A 43 -0.06 -6.32 -5.01
CA LEU A 43 0.79 -7.50 -5.12
C LEU A 43 2.18 -7.16 -4.61
N LEU A 44 2.61 -7.77 -3.51
CA LEU A 44 3.97 -7.66 -2.97
C LEU A 44 4.73 -8.94 -3.30
N ASP A 45 5.77 -8.83 -4.14
CA ASP A 45 6.58 -9.95 -4.62
C ASP A 45 5.78 -11.10 -5.25
N GLY A 46 4.55 -10.81 -5.69
CA GLY A 46 3.62 -11.78 -6.28
C GLY A 46 2.47 -12.21 -5.37
N ASP A 47 2.54 -11.90 -4.07
CA ASP A 47 1.49 -12.22 -3.10
C ASP A 47 0.50 -11.07 -2.93
N GLU A 48 -0.80 -11.39 -2.88
CA GLU A 48 -1.85 -10.40 -2.60
C GLU A 48 -1.85 -10.02 -1.12
N ILE A 49 -1.52 -8.75 -0.85
CA ILE A 49 -1.48 -8.22 0.50
C ILE A 49 -2.26 -6.90 0.60
N ARG A 50 -2.70 -6.60 1.82
CA ARG A 50 -3.29 -5.29 2.14
C ARG A 50 -2.16 -4.30 2.45
N SER A 51 -1.93 -3.35 1.56
CA SER A 51 -0.87 -2.33 1.74
C SER A 51 -1.04 -1.47 2.99
N CYS A 52 -2.28 -1.35 3.48
CA CYS A 52 -2.61 -0.62 4.71
C CYS A 52 -2.25 -1.39 6.00
N LEU A 53 -1.92 -2.68 5.92
CA LEU A 53 -1.54 -3.51 7.07
C LEU A 53 -0.03 -3.80 7.13
N ILE A 54 0.75 -3.28 6.17
CA ILE A 54 2.20 -3.46 6.12
C ILE A 54 2.90 -2.10 6.18
N LEU A 55 4.03 -2.04 6.89
CA LEU A 55 4.83 -0.82 6.97
C LEU A 55 5.69 -0.66 5.73
N GLY A 56 5.83 0.57 5.24
CA GLY A 56 6.68 0.88 4.08
C GLY A 56 8.14 0.47 4.29
N VAL A 57 8.62 0.50 5.55
CA VAL A 57 9.97 0.04 5.90
C VAL A 57 10.21 -1.45 5.72
N GLN A 58 9.15 -2.26 5.79
CA GLN A 58 9.24 -3.71 5.57
C GLN A 58 9.31 -4.06 4.08
N CYS A 59 8.91 -3.14 3.21
CA CYS A 59 8.94 -3.32 1.76
C CYS A 59 10.28 -2.91 1.13
N HIS A 60 11.31 -2.62 1.93
CA HIS A 60 12.63 -2.25 1.40
C HIS A 60 13.21 -3.38 0.53
N GLY A 61 13.45 -3.07 -0.75
CA GLY A 61 13.92 -4.00 -1.78
C GLY A 61 12.84 -4.86 -2.42
N ALA A 62 11.56 -4.67 -2.05
CA ALA A 62 10.45 -5.48 -2.54
C ALA A 62 9.87 -4.96 -3.86
N HIS A 63 9.18 -5.85 -4.57
CA HIS A 63 8.42 -5.52 -5.78
C HIS A 63 6.94 -5.34 -5.45
N VAL A 64 6.45 -4.11 -5.61
CA VAL A 64 5.04 -3.76 -5.42
C VAL A 64 4.40 -3.55 -6.79
N ARG A 65 3.29 -4.23 -7.05
CA ARG A 65 2.43 -3.96 -8.20
C ARG A 65 1.07 -3.51 -7.71
N VAL A 66 0.64 -2.35 -8.19
CA VAL A 66 -0.66 -1.80 -7.81
C VAL A 66 -1.71 -2.49 -8.67
N VAL A 67 -2.66 -3.16 -8.03
CA VAL A 67 -3.83 -3.67 -8.74
C VAL A 67 -4.82 -2.52 -8.95
N PRO A 68 -5.35 -2.33 -10.18
CA PRO A 68 -6.39 -1.35 -10.42
C PRO A 68 -7.62 -1.74 -9.59
N ASP A 69 -8.03 -0.81 -8.74
CA ASP A 69 -9.04 -1.04 -7.71
C ASP A 69 -10.43 -0.81 -8.31
N ASP A 70 -11.11 -1.91 -8.67
CA ASP A 70 -12.56 -1.90 -8.96
C ASP A 70 -13.38 -2.09 -7.68
N VAL A 71 -12.73 -2.20 -6.52
CA VAL A 71 -13.38 -2.44 -5.23
C VAL A 71 -13.71 -1.10 -4.57
N PRO A 72 -14.97 -0.64 -4.59
CA PRO A 72 -15.32 0.59 -3.89
C PRO A 72 -15.07 0.43 -2.39
N CYS A 73 -14.55 1.48 -1.76
CA CYS A 73 -14.54 1.62 -0.30
C CYS A 73 -16.00 1.61 0.21
N ARG A 74 -16.60 0.44 0.43
CA ARG A 74 -18.01 0.28 0.85
C ARG A 74 -18.31 0.78 2.27
N GLU A 75 -17.43 1.57 2.86
CA GLU A 75 -17.62 2.24 4.15
C GLU A 75 -18.27 3.63 4.04
N THR A 76 -18.75 4.02 2.86
CA THR A 76 -19.77 5.08 2.78
C THR A 76 -21.16 4.46 3.03
N SER A 77 -21.40 3.99 4.24
CA SER A 77 -22.75 3.68 4.71
C SER A 77 -22.85 4.10 6.18
N SER A 78 -23.70 5.11 6.41
CA SER A 78 -24.11 5.69 7.70
C SER A 78 -23.32 6.90 8.22
N THR A 79 -23.55 8.05 7.59
CA THR A 79 -24.31 9.16 8.22
C THR A 79 -25.15 9.85 7.16
#